data_AF-A0A183LEH8-F1
#
_entry.id   AF-A0A183LEH8-F1
#
_cell.length_a   1.000
_cell.length_b   1.000
_cell.length_c   1.000
_cell.angle_alpha   90.00
_cell.angle_beta   90.00
_cell.angle_gamma   90.00
#
_symmetry.space_group_name_H-M   'P 1'
#
loop_
_entity.id
_entity.type
_entity.pdbx_description
1 polymer ?
#
loop_
_entity_poly.entity_id
_entity_poly.type
_entity_poly.pdbx_seq_one_letter_code
_entity_poly.pdbx_strand_id
1 'polypeptide(L)'
;MKSKLKKHQKTAETVLQRFDKAFIRDTNKPNEFKITLNNRFQALQDLLKEGTSKEENWKYIKEALTSTCQVVLGLKKHYHKEWIFMETLDKIKERKNKKATINNSRTRAEKVQAQADYIEANKQV
;
A
#
# COMPACT_ATOMS: atom_id res chain seq x y z
N MET A 1 2.94 43.95 -11.22
CA MET A 1 3.55 42.73 -11.82
C MET A 1 3.17 41.53 -10.94
N LYS A 2 2.36 40.58 -11.43
CA LYS A 2 1.98 39.36 -10.69
C LYS A 2 3.03 38.27 -10.95
N SER A 3 3.94 38.04 -10.01
CA SER A 3 4.90 36.93 -10.08
C SER A 3 4.17 35.61 -9.83
N LYS A 4 4.06 34.79 -10.89
CA LYS A 4 3.51 33.43 -10.82
C LYS A 4 4.56 32.52 -10.18
N LEU A 5 4.39 32.16 -8.91
CA LEU A 5 5.18 31.14 -8.24
C LEU A 5 4.96 29.78 -8.93
N LYS A 6 5.96 29.31 -9.68
CA LYS A 6 6.02 27.95 -10.21
C LYS A 6 6.19 26.98 -9.04
N LYS A 7 5.19 26.14 -8.77
CA LYS A 7 5.31 25.04 -7.81
C LYS A 7 6.32 24.03 -8.36
N HIS A 8 7.49 23.96 -7.76
CA HIS A 8 8.38 22.81 -7.94
C HIS A 8 7.80 21.65 -7.14
N GLN A 9 7.09 20.74 -7.82
CA GLN A 9 6.71 19.46 -7.24
C GLN A 9 7.98 18.60 -7.20
N LYS A 10 8.67 18.59 -6.06
CA LYS A 10 9.68 17.55 -5.80
C LYS A 10 8.93 16.24 -5.66
N THR A 11 8.95 15.42 -6.70
CA THR A 11 8.56 14.01 -6.64
C THR A 11 9.61 13.26 -5.82
N ALA A 12 9.66 13.52 -4.52
CA ALA A 12 10.22 12.55 -3.61
C ALA A 12 9.11 11.50 -3.46
N GLU A 13 9.31 10.31 -4.03
CA GLU A 13 8.52 9.12 -3.73
C GLU A 13 8.68 8.81 -2.23
N THR A 14 7.98 9.58 -1.41
CA THR A 14 7.89 9.29 0.02
C THR A 14 6.89 8.16 0.10
N VAL A 15 7.36 6.92 0.15
CA VAL A 15 6.51 5.76 0.43
C VAL A 15 5.86 6.04 1.78
N LEU A 16 4.59 6.47 1.76
CA LEU A 16 3.80 6.71 2.95
C LEU A 16 3.70 5.38 3.71
N GLN A 17 4.49 5.24 4.77
CA GLN A 17 4.39 4.11 5.68
C GLN A 17 3.03 4.17 6.37
N ARG A 18 2.16 3.23 6.03
CA ARG A 18 0.87 3.05 6.69
C ARG A 18 1.06 2.07 7.83
N PHE A 19 0.61 2.45 9.02
CA PHE A 19 0.57 1.57 10.19
C PHE A 19 -0.74 0.79 10.24
N ASP A 20 -0.75 -0.32 10.96
CA ASP A 20 -1.97 -1.10 11.15
C ASP A 20 -3.01 -0.29 11.95
N LYS A 21 -4.28 -0.40 11.55
CA LYS A 21 -5.42 0.24 12.20
C LYS A 21 -5.97 -0.60 13.37
N ALA A 22 -5.53 -1.85 13.50
CA ALA A 22 -5.92 -2.73 14.60
C ALA A 22 -5.74 -2.08 15.98
N PHE A 23 -4.72 -1.21 16.11
CA PHE A 23 -4.48 -0.36 17.28
C PHE A 23 -5.70 0.41 17.79
N ILE A 24 -6.59 0.91 16.91
CA ILE A 24 -7.77 1.67 17.33
C ILE A 24 -8.71 0.83 18.20
N ARG A 25 -8.64 -0.50 18.08
CA ARG A 25 -9.49 -1.44 18.82
C ARG A 25 -8.84 -1.95 20.11
N ASP A 26 -7.53 -1.78 20.27
CA ASP A 26 -6.80 -2.29 21.44
C ASP A 26 -6.66 -1.19 22.49
N THR A 27 -7.32 -1.38 23.63
CA THR A 27 -7.35 -0.40 24.73
C THR A 27 -6.03 -0.31 25.50
N ASN A 28 -5.17 -1.33 25.42
CA ASN A 28 -3.89 -1.37 26.13
C ASN A 28 -2.76 -0.70 25.34
N LYS A 29 -2.87 -0.73 24.01
CA LYS A 29 -1.84 -0.21 23.10
C LYS A 29 -1.48 1.27 23.29
N PRO A 30 -2.41 2.21 23.57
CA PRO A 30 -2.04 3.61 23.84
C PRO A 30 -1.09 3.75 25.05
N ASN A 31 -1.28 2.92 26.09
CA ASN A 31 -0.41 2.92 27.26
C ASN A 31 0.96 2.31 26.93
N GLU A 32 1.00 1.20 26.18
CA GLU A 32 2.24 0.59 25.67
C GLU A 32 3.05 1.57 24.82
N PHE A 33 2.37 2.33 23.94
CA PHE A 33 2.98 3.39 23.15
C PHE A 33 3.62 4.46 24.03
N LYS A 34 2.87 4.97 25.02
CA LYS A 34 3.36 5.98 25.95
C LYS A 34 4.60 5.51 26.71
N ILE A 35 4.59 4.29 27.25
CA ILE A 35 5.72 3.71 27.99
C ILE A 35 6.93 3.55 27.08
N THR A 36 6.75 2.94 25.90
CA THR A 36 7.84 2.70 24.95
C THR A 36 8.47 4.00 24.46
N LEU A 37 7.63 5.01 24.20
CA LEU A 37 8.09 6.32 23.75
C LEU A 37 8.87 7.04 24.84
N ASN A 38 8.38 7.04 26.09
CA ASN A 38 9.05 7.66 27.22
C ASN A 38 10.43 7.05 27.48
N ASN A 39 10.54 5.72 27.46
CA ASN A 39 11.81 5.02 27.65
C ASN A 39 12.84 5.42 26.58
N ARG A 40 12.40 5.57 25.32
CA ARG A 40 13.27 6.02 24.22
C ARG A 40 13.65 7.49 24.31
N PHE A 41 12.72 8.35 24.74
CA PHE A 41 13.02 9.76 24.96
C PHE A 41 14.02 9.98 26.10
N GLN A 42 13.98 9.16 27.16
CA GLN A 42 14.99 9.20 28.22
C GLN A 42 16.38 8.86 27.65
N ALA A 43 16.50 7.77 26.90
CA ALA A 43 17.75 7.42 26.22
C ALA A 43 18.24 8.51 25.26
N LEU A 44 17.31 9.15 24.52
CA LEU A 44 17.65 10.29 23.66
C LEU A 44 18.10 11.51 24.45
N GLN A 45 17.50 11.84 25.60
CA GLN A 45 17.94 12.98 26.41
C GLN A 45 19.38 12.84 26.87
N ASP A 46 19.84 11.62 27.18
CA ASP A 46 21.23 11.39 27.54
C ASP A 46 22.16 11.59 26.34
N LEU A 47 21.74 11.17 25.14
CA LEU A 47 22.47 11.38 23.89
C LEU A 47 22.53 12.87 23.48
N LEU A 48 21.45 13.62 23.72
CA LEU A 48 21.32 15.04 23.36
C LEU A 48 22.21 15.96 24.22
N LYS A 49 22.71 15.48 25.37
CA LYS A 49 23.64 16.24 26.22
C LYS A 49 25.05 16.33 25.60
N GLU A 50 25.38 15.53 24.58
CA GLU A 50 26.70 15.46 23.93
C GLU A 50 26.99 16.57 22.89
N GLY A 51 26.26 17.69 22.89
CA GLY A 51 26.59 18.83 22.02
C GLY A 51 26.24 18.63 20.54
N THR A 52 25.21 17.82 20.27
CA THR A 52 24.66 17.59 18.92
C THR A 52 23.92 18.81 18.36
N SER A 53 24.00 19.00 17.05
CA SER A 53 23.36 20.13 16.36
C SER A 53 21.82 20.02 16.42
N LYS A 54 21.11 21.16 16.31
CA LYS A 54 19.64 21.16 16.33
C LYS A 54 19.01 20.33 15.22
N GLU A 55 19.61 20.30 14.02
CA GLU A 55 19.16 19.43 12.93
C GLU A 55 19.25 17.93 13.28
N GLU A 56 20.35 17.51 13.89
CA GLU A 56 20.55 16.11 14.31
C GLU A 56 19.54 15.73 15.39
N ASN A 57 19.30 16.63 16.35
CA ASN A 57 18.33 16.42 17.42
C ASN A 57 16.92 16.23 16.84
N TRP A 58 16.55 17.05 15.86
CA TRP A 58 15.27 16.91 15.17
C TRP A 58 15.16 15.62 14.36
N LYS A 59 16.27 15.15 13.76
CA LYS A 59 16.34 13.87 13.08
C LYS A 59 16.11 12.70 14.05
N TYR A 60 16.79 12.69 15.18
CA TYR A 60 16.65 11.66 16.21
C TYR A 60 15.23 11.58 16.78
N ILE A 61 14.59 12.71 17.05
CA ILE A 61 13.20 12.74 17.54
C ILE A 61 12.25 12.11 16.52
N LYS A 62 12.39 12.46 15.23
CA LYS A 62 11.57 11.87 14.15
C LYS A 62 11.80 10.36 14.05
N GLU A 63 13.03 9.89 14.17
CA GLU A 63 13.37 8.47 14.10
C GLU A 63 12.81 7.69 15.29
N ALA A 64 12.94 8.21 16.52
CA ALA A 64 12.37 7.58 17.71
C ALA A 64 10.85 7.49 17.65
N LEU A 65 10.17 8.55 17.20
CA LEU A 65 8.72 8.53 16.99
C LEU A 65 8.33 7.48 15.93
N THR A 66 8.99 7.50 14.76
CA THR A 66 8.70 6.56 13.66
C THR A 66 8.92 5.12 14.08
N SER A 67 10.04 4.83 14.73
CA SER A 67 10.36 3.49 15.24
C SER A 67 9.36 3.03 16.30
N THR A 68 8.87 3.94 17.16
CA THR A 68 7.92 3.56 18.22
C THR A 68 6.56 3.23 17.62
N CYS A 69 6.13 3.99 16.61
CA CYS A 69 4.97 3.62 15.81
C CYS A 69 5.15 2.25 15.14
N GLN A 70 6.33 1.94 14.57
CA GLN A 70 6.57 0.64 13.96
C GLN A 70 6.51 -0.52 14.97
N VAL A 71 7.12 -0.38 16.15
CA VAL A 71 7.15 -1.44 17.18
C VAL A 71 5.76 -1.69 17.76
N VAL A 72 5.03 -0.62 18.10
CA VAL A 72 3.77 -0.76 18.83
C VAL A 72 2.59 -1.03 17.90
N LEU A 73 2.55 -0.35 16.74
CA LEU A 73 1.43 -0.42 15.79
C LEU A 73 1.65 -1.45 14.69
N GLY A 74 2.90 -1.77 14.36
CA GLY A 74 3.24 -2.61 13.20
C GLY A 74 2.98 -1.89 11.86
N LEU A 75 3.74 -2.29 10.84
CA LEU A 75 3.49 -1.83 9.48
C LEU A 75 2.28 -2.55 8.90
N LYS A 76 1.41 -1.80 8.22
CA LYS A 76 0.28 -2.37 7.50
C LYS A 76 0.82 -3.28 6.41
N LYS A 77 0.53 -4.58 6.53
CA LYS A 77 0.82 -5.53 5.46
C LYS A 77 0.03 -5.14 4.22
N HIS A 78 0.75 -5.00 3.10
CA HIS A 78 0.13 -4.89 1.79
C HIS A 78 -0.41 -6.28 1.42
N TYR A 79 -1.64 -6.57 1.84
CA TYR A 79 -2.36 -7.70 1.28
C TYR A 79 -2.69 -7.34 -0.16
N HIS A 80 -1.96 -7.96 -1.09
CA HIS A 80 -2.41 -8.01 -2.48
C HIS A 80 -3.73 -8.77 -2.48
N LYS A 81 -4.77 -8.20 -3.08
CA LYS A 81 -6.03 -8.94 -3.20
C LYS A 81 -5.83 -10.04 -4.24
N GLU A 82 -6.14 -11.29 -3.90
CA GLU A 82 -5.90 -12.46 -4.76
C GLU A 82 -6.55 -12.35 -6.14
N TRP A 83 -7.70 -11.65 -6.28
CA TRP A 83 -8.30 -11.40 -7.60
C TRP A 83 -7.45 -10.51 -8.52
N ILE A 84 -6.39 -9.89 -8.01
CA ILE A 84 -5.40 -9.12 -8.78
C ILE A 84 -4.18 -10.02 -9.10
N PHE A 85 -4.31 -11.34 -9.06
CA PHE A 85 -3.24 -12.26 -9.45
C PHE A 85 -3.15 -12.43 -10.98
N MET A 86 -1.97 -12.79 -11.49
CA MET A 86 -1.71 -13.05 -12.91
C MET A 86 -2.73 -14.00 -13.52
N GLU A 87 -3.09 -15.07 -12.80
CA GLU A 87 -4.07 -16.06 -13.25
C GLU A 87 -5.44 -15.42 -13.54
N THR A 88 -5.86 -14.41 -12.75
CA THR A 88 -7.14 -13.71 -13.02
C THR A 88 -7.02 -12.80 -14.25
N LEU A 89 -5.88 -12.14 -14.43
CA LEU A 89 -5.61 -11.35 -15.64
C LEU A 89 -5.57 -12.23 -16.90
N ASP A 90 -5.00 -13.43 -16.81
CA ASP A 90 -4.94 -14.40 -17.89
C ASP A 90 -6.34 -14.91 -18.25
N LYS A 91 -7.18 -15.23 -17.25
CA LYS A 91 -8.59 -15.62 -17.47
C LYS A 91 -9.42 -14.48 -18.09
N ILE A 92 -9.19 -13.22 -17.69
CA ILE A 92 -9.82 -12.05 -18.33
C ILE A 92 -9.38 -11.90 -19.79
N LYS A 93 -8.10 -12.12 -20.08
CA LYS A 93 -7.55 -12.07 -21.44
C LYS A 93 -8.13 -13.19 -22.30
N GLU A 94 -8.23 -14.41 -21.77
CA GLU A 94 -8.83 -15.55 -22.45
C GLU A 94 -10.32 -15.31 -22.77
N ARG A 95 -11.09 -14.80 -21.81
CA ARG A 95 -12.48 -14.40 -22.01
C ARG A 95 -12.63 -13.35 -23.12
N LYS A 96 -11.72 -12.36 -23.19
CA LYS A 96 -11.71 -11.35 -24.27
C LYS A 96 -11.47 -11.99 -25.64
N ASN A 97 -10.51 -12.90 -25.74
CA ASN A 97 -10.21 -13.60 -26.99
C ASN A 97 -11.40 -14.44 -27.46
N LYS A 98 -12.04 -15.21 -26.57
CA LYS A 98 -13.25 -15.99 -26.88
C LYS A 98 -14.42 -15.11 -27.34
N LYS A 99 -14.58 -13.92 -26.76
CA LYS A 99 -15.56 -12.92 -27.24
C LYS A 99 -15.23 -12.41 -28.65
N ALA A 100 -13.96 -12.20 -28.97
CA ALA A 100 -13.55 -11.82 -30.31
C ALA A 100 -13.85 -12.93 -31.34
N THR A 101 -13.64 -14.21 -30.98
CA THR A 101 -14.00 -15.35 -31.82
C THR A 101 -15.50 -15.38 -32.16
N ILE A 102 -16.37 -15.10 -31.18
CA ILE A 102 -17.83 -14.97 -31.42
C ILE A 102 -18.14 -13.84 -32.41
N ASN A 103 -17.48 -12.69 -32.27
CA ASN A 103 -17.75 -11.55 -33.14
C ASN A 103 -17.26 -11.79 -34.57
N ASN A 104 -16.21 -12.58 -34.74
CA ASN A 104 -15.60 -12.90 -36.03
C ASN A 104 -16.20 -14.14 -36.71
N SER A 105 -17.13 -14.85 -36.06
CA SER A 105 -17.76 -16.06 -36.62
C SER A 105 -18.51 -15.75 -37.91
N ARG A 106 -18.32 -16.57 -38.94
CA ARG A 106 -18.95 -16.36 -40.26
C ARG A 106 -20.20 -17.22 -40.45
N THR A 107 -20.23 -18.39 -39.83
CA THR A 107 -21.37 -19.30 -39.92
C THR A 107 -22.13 -19.41 -38.59
N ARG A 108 -23.41 -19.78 -38.64
CA ARG A 108 -24.23 -19.96 -37.43
C ARG A 108 -23.69 -21.06 -36.51
N ALA A 109 -23.13 -22.13 -37.10
CA ALA A 109 -22.54 -23.24 -36.35
C ALA A 109 -21.28 -22.79 -35.56
N GLU A 110 -20.36 -22.08 -36.21
CA GLU A 110 -19.18 -21.49 -35.55
C GLU A 110 -19.58 -20.55 -34.40
N LYS A 111 -20.62 -19.74 -34.60
CA LYS A 111 -21.10 -18.81 -33.58
C LYS A 111 -21.63 -19.53 -32.34
N VAL A 112 -22.37 -20.63 -32.53
CA VAL A 112 -22.90 -21.45 -31.44
C VAL A 112 -21.77 -22.11 -30.66
N GLN A 113 -20.76 -22.66 -31.35
CA GLN A 113 -19.60 -23.26 -30.68
C GLN A 113 -18.80 -22.22 -29.88
N ALA A 114 -18.46 -21.09 -30.50
CA ALA A 114 -17.72 -20.03 -29.82
C ALA A 114 -18.49 -19.42 -28.63
N GLN A 115 -19.83 -19.41 -28.68
CA GLN A 115 -20.67 -19.02 -27.55
C GLN A 115 -20.59 -20.01 -26.39
N ALA A 116 -20.58 -21.32 -26.67
CA ALA A 116 -20.40 -22.33 -25.63
C ALA A 116 -19.06 -22.16 -24.90
N ASP A 117 -17.97 -22.00 -25.66
CA ASP A 117 -16.61 -21.82 -25.12
C ASP A 117 -16.48 -20.55 -24.26
N TYR A 118 -17.16 -19.47 -24.67
CA TYR A 118 -17.21 -18.23 -23.89
C TYR A 118 -18.00 -18.39 -22.59
N ILE A 119 -19.12 -19.10 -22.61
CA ILE A 119 -19.93 -19.35 -21.42
C ILE A 119 -19.13 -20.13 -20.38
N GLU A 120 -18.37 -21.13 -20.81
CA GLU A 120 -17.50 -21.91 -19.93
C GLU A 120 -16.39 -21.05 -19.31
N ALA A 121 -15.65 -20.28 -20.13
CA ALA A 121 -14.60 -19.39 -19.64
C ALA A 121 -15.13 -18.30 -18.71
N ASN A 122 -16.34 -17.80 -18.97
CA ASN A 122 -16.98 -16.76 -18.16
C ASN A 122 -17.37 -17.25 -16.76
N LYS A 123 -17.53 -18.55 -16.53
CA LYS A 123 -17.81 -19.11 -15.20
C LYS A 123 -16.58 -19.14 -14.28
N GLN A 124 -15.38 -19.08 -14.87
CA GLN A 124 -14.11 -19.19 -14.13
C GLN A 124 -13.51 -17.83 -13.72
N VAL A 125 -14.16 -16.71 -14.12
CA VAL A 125 -13.80 -15.32 -13.79
C VAL A 125 -14.86 -14.72 -12.88
#